data_AF-A0A7Y4RKI9-F1
#
_entry.id   AF-A0A7Y4RKI9-F1
#
_cell.length_a   1.000
_cell.length_b   1.000
_cell.length_c   1.000
_cell.angle_alpha   90.00
_cell.angle_beta   90.00
_cell.angle_gamma   90.00
#
_symmetry.space_group_name_H-M   'P 1'
#
loop_
_entity.id
_entity.type
_entity.pdbx_description
1 polymer ?
#
loop_
_entity_poly.entity_id
_entity_poly.type
_entity_poly.pdbx_seq_one_letter_code
_entity_poly.pdbx_strand_id
1 'polypeptide(L)'
;MNRPTPPGPSRDSKTDLLRAAEEAVKDREEKAVADRIARLTPARRRRRFQGLILLGLVGATLLTIQPTWLVGPKAPPVETPAVAAASLRLTLVRERQRIVDYRTQTGRLPATLAEAGGILETISYERVGAEDFRLSARTGDSVIVLRAADSVSTHLGKSFKVLKERGRE
;
A
#
# COMPACT_ATOMS: atom_id res chain seq x y z
N MET A 1 18.34 19.53 -86.60
CA MET A 1 18.82 18.51 -85.62
C MET A 1 20.32 18.66 -85.47
N ASN A 2 20.79 19.35 -84.42
CA ASN A 2 22.23 19.45 -84.09
C ASN A 2 22.45 18.81 -82.70
N ARG A 3 23.34 17.82 -82.61
CA ARG A 3 23.77 17.22 -81.34
C ARG A 3 24.99 17.98 -80.81
N PRO A 4 25.03 18.43 -79.54
CA PRO A 4 26.24 18.99 -78.96
C PRO A 4 27.26 17.88 -78.66
N THR A 5 28.49 18.09 -79.12
CA THR A 5 29.67 17.27 -78.83
C THR A 5 30.12 17.48 -77.39
N PRO A 6 30.50 16.43 -76.62
CA PRO A 6 31.00 16.61 -75.26
C PRO A 6 32.41 17.25 -75.26
N PRO A 7 32.72 18.17 -74.32
CA PRO A 7 34.06 18.70 -74.16
C PRO A 7 35.01 17.61 -73.63
N GLY A 8 36.20 17.52 -74.23
CA GLY A 8 37.25 16.58 -73.81
C GLY A 8 37.83 16.92 -72.43
N PRO A 9 38.42 15.94 -71.72
CA PRO A 9 38.89 16.11 -70.36
C PRO A 9 40.06 17.12 -70.28
N SER A 10 39.87 18.21 -69.55
CA SER A 10 40.93 19.16 -69.20
C SER A 10 41.88 18.54 -68.17
N ARG A 11 43.17 18.89 -68.26
CA ARG A 11 44.24 18.42 -67.35
C ARG A 11 43.95 18.72 -65.87
N ASP A 12 43.10 19.69 -65.59
CA ASP A 12 42.70 20.14 -64.24
C ASP A 12 41.90 19.08 -63.46
N SER A 13 41.19 18.19 -64.15
CA SER A 13 40.38 17.14 -63.50
C SER A 13 41.23 16.12 -62.73
N LYS A 14 42.46 15.84 -63.18
CA LYS A 14 43.33 14.88 -62.47
C LYS A 14 43.88 15.46 -61.17
N THR A 15 44.19 16.76 -61.15
CA THR A 15 44.66 17.44 -59.94
C THR A 15 43.57 17.55 -58.89
N ASP A 16 42.31 17.77 -59.30
CA ASP A 16 41.18 17.82 -58.38
C ASP A 16 40.89 16.46 -57.73
N LEU A 17 40.97 15.37 -58.51
CA LEU A 17 40.79 14.02 -58.00
C LEU A 17 41.88 13.62 -57.00
N LEU A 18 43.13 14.03 -57.24
CA LEU A 18 44.24 13.78 -56.31
C LEU A 18 44.07 14.56 -55.01
N ARG A 19 43.66 15.83 -55.08
CA ARG A 19 43.37 16.65 -53.89
C ARG A 19 42.23 16.05 -53.07
N ALA A 20 41.12 15.66 -53.71
CA ALA A 20 39.99 15.04 -53.03
C ALA A 20 40.36 13.69 -52.39
N ALA A 21 41.22 12.90 -53.05
CA ALA A 21 41.72 11.65 -52.50
C ALA A 21 42.62 11.89 -51.27
N GLU A 22 43.49 12.90 -51.30
CA GLU A 22 44.36 13.25 -50.19
C GLU A 22 43.56 13.75 -48.97
N GLU A 23 42.53 14.59 -49.19
CA GLU A 23 41.62 15.04 -48.14
C GLU A 23 40.83 13.89 -47.51
N ALA A 24 40.33 12.95 -48.32
CA ALA A 24 39.62 11.78 -47.82
C ALA A 24 40.51 10.82 -47.01
N VAL A 25 41.79 10.72 -47.36
CA VAL A 25 42.77 9.94 -46.57
C VAL A 25 43.07 10.63 -45.25
N LYS A 26 43.31 11.96 -45.24
CA LYS A 26 43.52 12.74 -44.01
C LYS A 26 42.33 12.68 -43.07
N ASP A 27 41.11 12.85 -43.58
CA ASP A 27 39.88 12.76 -42.77
C ASP A 27 39.70 11.35 -42.15
N ARG A 28 40.12 10.29 -42.85
CA ARG A 28 40.12 8.93 -42.28
C ARG A 28 41.18 8.73 -41.21
N GLU A 29 42.38 9.28 -41.38
CA GLU A 29 43.44 9.19 -40.38
C GLU A 29 43.07 9.96 -39.10
N GLU A 30 42.55 11.17 -39.24
CA GLU A 30 42.08 11.98 -38.11
C GLU A 30 40.94 11.30 -37.35
N LYS A 31 39.95 10.74 -38.04
CA LYS A 31 38.87 9.96 -37.42
C LYS A 31 39.38 8.69 -36.76
N ALA A 32 40.31 7.98 -37.38
CA ALA A 32 40.90 6.76 -36.80
C ALA A 32 41.70 7.07 -35.52
N VAL A 33 42.40 8.20 -35.47
CA VAL A 33 43.11 8.67 -34.27
C VAL A 33 42.11 9.08 -33.18
N ALA A 34 41.08 9.86 -33.52
CA ALA A 34 40.02 10.26 -32.58
C ALA A 34 39.28 9.04 -31.99
N ASP A 35 38.94 8.05 -32.82
CA ASP A 35 38.29 6.82 -32.37
C ASP A 35 39.18 5.96 -31.48
N ARG A 36 40.50 5.90 -31.76
CA ARG A 36 41.45 5.22 -30.88
C ARG A 36 41.53 5.91 -29.51
N ILE A 37 41.57 7.24 -29.48
CA ILE A 37 41.59 8.01 -28.23
C ILE A 37 40.26 7.83 -27.47
N ALA A 38 39.12 7.85 -28.16
CA ALA A 38 37.81 7.64 -27.55
C ALA A 38 37.66 6.23 -26.94
N ARG A 39 38.18 5.19 -27.59
CA ARG A 39 38.18 3.81 -27.08
C ARG A 39 39.04 3.63 -25.82
N LEU A 40 40.03 4.49 -25.61
CA LEU A 40 40.87 4.49 -24.41
C LEU A 40 40.21 5.21 -23.21
N THR A 41 39.08 5.90 -23.40
CA THR A 41 38.37 6.54 -22.28
C THR A 41 37.38 5.55 -21.62
N PRO A 42 37.63 5.07 -20.39
CA PRO A 42 36.77 4.09 -19.70
C PRO A 42 35.44 4.69 -19.20
N ALA A 43 35.11 5.92 -19.61
CA ALA A 43 34.00 6.72 -19.08
C ALA A 43 32.64 6.01 -19.22
N ARG A 44 32.42 5.27 -20.32
CA ARG A 44 31.16 4.52 -20.52
C ARG A 44 30.99 3.36 -19.54
N ARG A 45 32.08 2.64 -19.20
CA ARG A 45 32.03 1.52 -18.25
C ARG A 45 31.79 2.02 -16.83
N ARG A 46 32.44 3.13 -16.46
CA ARG A 46 32.29 3.77 -15.13
C ARG A 46 30.87 4.29 -14.90
N ARG A 47 30.24 4.92 -15.90
CA ARG A 47 28.83 5.37 -15.82
C ARG A 47 27.85 4.21 -15.67
N ARG A 48 28.05 3.09 -16.37
CA ARG A 48 27.22 1.88 -16.22
C ARG A 48 27.36 1.27 -14.82
N PHE A 49 28.58 1.20 -14.31
CA PHE A 49 28.85 0.66 -12.98
C PHE A 49 28.27 1.56 -11.88
N GLN A 50 28.36 2.88 -12.03
CA GLN A 50 27.71 3.85 -11.13
C GLN A 50 26.19 3.69 -11.11
N GLY A 51 25.55 3.49 -12.28
CA GLY A 51 24.11 3.23 -12.35
C GLY A 51 23.69 1.96 -11.61
N LEU A 52 24.47 0.88 -11.72
CA LEU A 52 24.21 -0.36 -10.99
C LEU A 52 24.37 -0.20 -9.47
N ILE A 53 25.40 0.53 -9.03
CA ILE A 53 25.60 0.84 -7.61
C ILE A 53 24.42 1.65 -7.06
N LEU A 54 23.96 2.66 -7.81
CA LEU A 54 22.83 3.50 -7.39
C LEU A 54 21.54 2.67 -7.31
N LEU A 55 21.30 1.81 -8.29
CA LEU A 55 20.14 0.90 -8.31
C LEU A 55 20.18 -0.07 -7.12
N GLY A 56 21.36 -0.62 -6.80
CA GLY A 56 21.55 -1.48 -5.65
C GLY A 56 21.29 -0.77 -4.32
N LEU A 57 21.78 0.47 -4.17
CA LEU A 57 21.55 1.30 -2.99
C LEU A 57 20.06 1.65 -2.80
N VAL A 58 19.37 2.01 -3.90
CA VAL A 58 17.92 2.27 -3.89
C VAL A 58 17.14 1.00 -3.54
N GLY A 59 17.50 -0.15 -4.11
CA GLY A 59 16.89 -1.43 -3.76
C GLY A 59 17.09 -1.80 -2.29
N ALA A 60 18.31 -1.60 -1.77
CA ALA A 60 18.64 -1.90 -0.37
C ALA A 60 17.89 -0.96 0.61
N THR A 61 17.75 0.32 0.27
CA THR A 61 16.97 1.29 1.08
C THR A 61 15.47 1.01 1.03
N LEU A 62 14.93 0.61 -0.14
CA LEU A 62 13.54 0.19 -0.25
C LEU A 62 13.23 -1.07 0.59
N LEU A 63 14.18 -2.01 0.68
CA LEU A 63 14.06 -3.21 1.50
C LEU A 63 14.13 -2.92 3.01
N THR A 64 14.89 -1.91 3.44
CA THR A 64 15.01 -1.54 4.85
C THR A 64 13.86 -0.66 5.34
N ILE A 65 13.44 0.31 4.53
CA ILE A 65 12.40 1.27 4.91
C ILE A 65 10.99 0.68 4.71
N GLN A 66 10.86 -0.36 3.86
CA GLN A 66 9.59 -1.05 3.55
C GLN A 66 8.41 -0.07 3.46
N PRO A 67 8.44 0.88 2.50
CA PRO A 67 7.40 1.89 2.44
C PRO A 67 6.02 1.26 2.33
N THR A 68 5.06 1.81 3.06
CA THR A 68 3.69 1.27 3.18
C THR A 68 2.95 1.14 1.85
N TRP A 69 3.33 1.92 0.84
CA TRP A 69 2.81 1.81 -0.53
C TRP A 69 3.33 0.59 -1.30
N LEU A 70 4.45 -0.01 -0.90
CA LEU A 70 5.08 -1.16 -1.58
C LEU A 70 4.64 -2.51 -0.98
N VAL A 71 4.36 -2.55 0.33
CA VAL A 71 4.02 -3.79 1.08
C VAL A 71 2.51 -4.01 1.22
N GLY A 72 1.70 -3.02 0.84
CA GLY A 72 0.25 -3.05 1.04
C GLY A 72 -0.15 -2.86 2.51
N PRO A 73 -1.45 -2.75 2.81
CA PRO A 73 -1.92 -2.65 4.18
C PRO A 73 -1.47 -3.91 4.94
N LYS A 74 -0.67 -3.70 5.99
CA LYS A 74 -0.25 -4.77 6.91
C LYS A 74 -1.51 -5.51 7.33
N ALA A 75 -1.56 -6.83 7.11
CA ALA A 75 -2.70 -7.64 7.50
C ALA A 75 -3.02 -7.33 8.97
N PRO A 76 -4.28 -7.05 9.33
CA PRO A 76 -4.63 -6.74 10.70
C PRO A 76 -4.15 -7.89 11.58
N PRO A 77 -3.52 -7.61 12.73
CA PRO A 77 -3.05 -8.65 13.62
C PRO A 77 -4.22 -9.58 13.96
N VAL A 78 -3.99 -10.88 13.88
CA VAL A 78 -5.01 -11.90 14.17
C VAL A 78 -5.50 -11.66 15.59
N GLU A 79 -6.76 -11.22 15.74
CA GLU A 79 -7.31 -10.94 17.06
C GLU A 79 -7.29 -12.21 17.90
N THR A 80 -6.69 -12.14 19.08
CA THR A 80 -6.74 -13.25 20.03
C THR A 80 -8.18 -13.45 20.49
N PRO A 81 -8.61 -14.69 20.80
CA PRO A 81 -9.97 -14.96 21.26
C PRO A 81 -10.33 -14.18 22.54
N ALA A 82 -9.34 -13.88 23.38
CA ALA A 82 -9.50 -13.03 24.56
C ALA A 82 -9.85 -11.58 24.20
N VAL A 83 -9.20 -11.01 23.18
CA VAL A 83 -9.50 -9.67 22.67
C VAL A 83 -10.87 -9.63 22.01
N ALA A 84 -11.22 -10.63 21.19
CA ALA A 84 -12.55 -10.71 20.57
C ALA A 84 -13.67 -10.77 21.62
N ALA A 85 -13.53 -11.61 22.65
CA ALA A 85 -14.50 -11.70 23.74
C ALA A 85 -14.59 -10.40 24.57
N ALA A 86 -13.46 -9.73 24.81
CA ALA A 86 -13.42 -8.45 25.52
C ALA A 86 -14.12 -7.33 24.73
N SER A 87 -13.86 -7.26 23.42
CA SER A 87 -14.54 -6.34 22.50
C SER A 87 -16.04 -6.59 22.50
N LEU A 88 -16.47 -7.85 22.45
CA LEU A 88 -17.89 -8.20 22.43
C LEU A 88 -18.62 -7.80 23.72
N ARG A 89 -18.01 -8.00 24.89
CA ARG A 89 -18.56 -7.53 26.17
C ARG A 89 -18.76 -6.02 26.19
N LEU A 90 -17.80 -5.26 25.66
CA LEU A 90 -17.92 -3.81 25.54
C LEU A 90 -19.09 -3.42 24.62
N THR A 91 -19.22 -4.11 23.48
CA THR A 91 -20.33 -3.87 22.56
C THR A 91 -21.69 -4.17 23.20
N LEU A 92 -21.83 -5.27 23.94
CA LEU A 92 -23.07 -5.60 24.67
C LEU A 92 -23.44 -4.50 25.68
N VAL A 93 -22.47 -3.95 26.40
CA VAL A 93 -22.69 -2.82 27.34
C VAL A 93 -23.16 -1.57 26.60
N ARG A 94 -22.59 -1.28 25.43
CA ARG A 94 -23.01 -0.15 24.59
C ARG A 94 -24.45 -0.31 24.10
N GLU A 95 -24.81 -1.51 23.63
CA GLU A 95 -26.18 -1.79 23.19
C GLU A 95 -27.18 -1.75 24.35
N ARG A 96 -26.79 -2.22 25.55
CA ARG A 96 -27.59 -2.03 26.76
C ARG A 96 -27.88 -0.54 27.00
N GLN A 97 -26.86 0.32 26.88
CA GLN A 97 -27.05 1.76 27.09
C GLN A 97 -28.05 2.34 26.09
N ARG A 98 -27.96 1.98 24.80
CA ARG A 98 -28.94 2.42 23.79
C ARG A 98 -30.37 2.00 24.13
N ILE A 99 -30.57 0.77 24.60
CA ILE A 99 -31.89 0.27 25.01
C ILE A 99 -32.42 1.07 26.20
N VAL A 100 -31.56 1.36 27.18
CA VAL A 100 -31.91 2.16 28.36
C VAL A 100 -32.27 3.59 27.95
N ASP A 101 -31.50 4.20 27.04
CA ASP A 101 -31.78 5.54 26.52
C ASP A 101 -33.10 5.57 25.76
N TYR A 102 -33.36 4.58 24.89
CA TYR A 102 -34.63 4.42 24.18
C TYR A 102 -35.81 4.34 25.15
N ARG A 103 -35.70 3.52 26.19
CA ARG A 103 -36.72 3.41 27.23
C ARG A 103 -36.95 4.74 27.95
N THR A 104 -35.88 5.46 28.24
CA THR A 104 -35.96 6.75 28.94
C THR A 104 -36.66 7.80 28.07
N GLN A 105 -36.48 7.75 26.75
CA GLN A 105 -37.10 8.69 25.80
C GLN A 105 -38.56 8.34 25.45
N THR A 106 -38.88 7.06 25.32
CA THR A 106 -40.18 6.59 24.82
C THR A 106 -41.11 6.04 25.90
N GLY A 107 -40.58 5.77 27.10
CA GLY A 107 -41.31 5.14 28.20
C GLY A 107 -41.53 3.63 28.03
N ARG A 108 -40.95 2.98 27.01
CA ARG A 108 -41.09 1.54 26.76
C ARG A 108 -39.80 0.88 26.29
N LEU A 109 -39.66 -0.43 26.51
CA LEU A 109 -38.60 -1.19 25.86
C LEU A 109 -38.84 -1.29 24.34
N PRO A 110 -37.76 -1.29 23.54
CA PRO A 110 -37.86 -1.51 22.10
C PRO A 110 -38.32 -2.94 21.81
N ALA A 111 -39.10 -3.14 20.74
CA ALA A 111 -39.49 -4.49 20.33
C ALA A 111 -38.32 -5.25 19.69
N THR A 112 -37.38 -4.52 19.08
CA THR A 112 -36.21 -5.05 18.40
C THR A 112 -35.00 -4.17 18.69
N LEU A 113 -33.77 -4.71 18.55
CA LEU A 113 -32.56 -3.91 18.72
C LEU A 113 -32.50 -2.71 17.74
N ALA A 114 -33.06 -2.88 16.55
CA ALA A 114 -33.12 -1.86 15.49
C ALA A 114 -33.95 -0.63 15.89
N GLU A 115 -35.01 -0.80 16.69
CA GLU A 115 -35.80 0.35 17.20
C GLU A 115 -34.97 1.26 18.09
N ALA A 116 -34.00 0.71 18.85
CA ALA A 116 -33.05 1.48 19.66
C ALA A 116 -31.81 1.94 18.86
N GLY A 117 -31.82 1.78 17.53
CA GLY A 117 -30.72 2.13 16.64
C GLY A 117 -29.53 1.16 16.68
N GLY A 118 -29.72 -0.05 17.19
CA GLY A 118 -28.74 -1.13 17.13
C GLY A 118 -28.81 -1.86 15.79
N ILE A 119 -27.66 -2.05 15.11
CA ILE A 119 -27.59 -2.63 13.76
C ILE A 119 -26.78 -3.96 13.76
N LEU A 120 -26.23 -4.36 14.91
CA LEU A 120 -25.36 -5.54 14.97
C LEU A 120 -26.15 -6.85 14.92
N GLU A 121 -26.06 -7.56 13.79
CA GLU A 121 -26.64 -8.89 13.60
C GLU A 121 -26.04 -9.97 14.53
N THR A 122 -24.83 -9.73 15.05
CA THR A 122 -24.13 -10.67 15.95
C THR A 122 -24.67 -10.65 17.38
N ILE A 123 -25.59 -9.74 17.71
CA ILE A 123 -26.18 -9.58 19.04
C ILE A 123 -27.66 -9.94 18.98
N SER A 124 -28.05 -10.94 19.75
CA SER A 124 -29.45 -11.30 19.97
C SER A 124 -30.03 -10.49 21.12
N TYR A 125 -31.21 -9.92 20.89
CA TYR A 125 -32.01 -9.22 21.88
C TYR A 125 -33.25 -10.04 22.21
N GLU A 126 -33.51 -10.21 23.49
CA GLU A 126 -34.71 -10.86 24.00
C GLU A 126 -35.32 -10.00 25.11
N ARG A 127 -36.61 -9.70 24.99
CA ARG A 127 -37.37 -9.03 26.04
C ARG A 127 -37.97 -10.08 26.96
N VAL A 128 -37.57 -10.05 28.23
CA VAL A 128 -37.97 -11.05 29.23
C VAL A 128 -39.19 -10.57 30.03
N GLY A 129 -39.38 -9.25 30.15
CA GLY A 129 -40.52 -8.66 30.84
C GLY A 129 -40.89 -7.26 30.34
N ALA A 130 -41.69 -6.54 31.12
CA ALA A 130 -42.03 -5.14 30.81
C ALA A 130 -40.79 -4.23 30.88
N GLU A 131 -39.92 -4.47 31.86
CA GLU A 131 -38.75 -3.66 32.19
C GLU A 131 -37.42 -4.43 32.10
N ASP A 132 -37.48 -5.73 31.80
CA ASP A 132 -36.32 -6.61 31.79
C ASP A 132 -36.03 -7.16 30.40
N PHE A 133 -34.75 -7.26 30.09
CA PHE A 133 -34.25 -7.72 28.80
C PHE A 133 -32.90 -8.39 28.94
N ARG A 134 -32.57 -9.17 27.91
CA ARG A 134 -31.34 -9.93 27.78
C ARG A 134 -30.71 -9.64 26.42
N LEU A 135 -29.40 -9.40 26.46
CA LEU A 135 -28.54 -9.37 25.29
C LEU A 135 -27.64 -10.58 25.33
N SER A 136 -27.43 -11.23 24.18
CA SER A 136 -26.45 -12.29 24.05
C SER A 136 -25.70 -12.21 22.73
N ALA A 137 -24.43 -12.55 22.76
CA ALA A 137 -23.63 -12.65 21.55
C ALA A 137 -22.69 -13.86 21.63
N ARG A 138 -22.41 -14.46 20.48
CA ARG A 138 -21.56 -15.65 20.37
C ARG A 138 -20.15 -15.25 19.91
N THR A 139 -19.13 -15.82 20.53
CA THR A 139 -17.72 -15.70 20.12
C THR A 139 -17.06 -17.06 20.20
N GLY A 140 -16.73 -17.64 19.03
CA GLY A 140 -16.34 -19.05 18.92
C GLY A 140 -17.41 -19.95 19.57
N ASP A 141 -16.97 -20.78 20.51
CA ASP A 141 -17.84 -21.72 21.24
C ASP A 141 -18.49 -21.13 22.49
N SER A 142 -18.18 -19.88 22.84
CA SER A 142 -18.70 -19.21 24.03
C SER A 142 -19.87 -18.28 23.70
N VAL A 143 -20.88 -18.27 24.58
CA VAL A 143 -21.97 -17.30 24.54
C VAL A 143 -21.81 -16.33 25.70
N ILE A 144 -21.71 -15.05 25.38
CA ILE A 144 -21.64 -13.97 26.38
C ILE A 144 -23.05 -13.41 26.52
N VAL A 145 -23.51 -13.28 27.76
CA VAL A 145 -24.85 -12.82 28.10
C VAL A 145 -24.75 -11.60 29.01
N LEU A 146 -25.57 -10.59 28.75
CA LEU A 146 -25.74 -9.42 29.58
C LEU A 146 -27.24 -9.20 29.83
N ARG A 147 -27.63 -9.15 31.10
CA ARG A 147 -29.00 -8.84 31.53
C ARG A 147 -29.14 -7.37 31.89
N ALA A 148 -30.37 -6.86 31.88
CA ALA A 148 -30.65 -5.47 32.22
C ALA A 148 -30.19 -5.08 33.64
N ALA A 149 -30.24 -6.02 34.59
CA ALA A 149 -29.86 -5.81 36.00
C ALA A 149 -28.37 -6.04 36.29
N ASP A 150 -27.60 -6.60 35.35
CA ASP A 150 -26.21 -6.94 35.60
C ASP A 150 -25.37 -5.68 35.87
N SER A 151 -24.37 -5.79 36.75
CA SER A 151 -23.40 -4.72 36.94
C SER A 151 -22.47 -4.63 35.74
N VAL A 152 -22.29 -3.43 35.18
CA VAL A 152 -21.37 -3.17 34.06
C VAL A 152 -19.93 -3.50 34.44
N SER A 153 -19.50 -3.14 35.66
CA SER A 153 -18.13 -3.38 36.12
C SER A 153 -17.84 -4.88 36.26
N THR A 154 -18.81 -5.65 36.76
CA THR A 154 -18.72 -7.10 36.88
C THR A 154 -18.71 -7.78 35.50
N HIS A 155 -19.57 -7.34 34.58
CA HIS A 155 -19.64 -7.90 33.23
C HIS A 155 -18.36 -7.64 32.44
N LEU A 156 -17.79 -6.43 32.54
CA LEU A 156 -16.56 -6.08 31.84
C LEU A 156 -15.34 -6.73 32.50
N GLY A 157 -15.28 -6.88 33.82
CA GLY A 157 -14.22 -7.59 34.52
C GLY A 157 -12.81 -7.19 34.05
N LYS A 158 -12.02 -8.16 33.56
CA LYS A 158 -10.66 -7.93 33.02
C LYS A 158 -10.62 -7.45 31.56
N SER A 159 -11.77 -7.25 30.90
CA SER A 159 -11.84 -6.91 29.47
C SER A 159 -11.11 -5.60 29.14
N PHE A 160 -11.17 -4.59 30.01
CA PHE A 160 -10.42 -3.35 29.82
C PHE A 160 -8.91 -3.54 29.83
N LYS A 161 -8.39 -4.44 30.68
CA LYS A 161 -6.96 -4.74 30.73
C LYS A 161 -6.50 -5.37 29.41
N VAL A 162 -7.26 -6.36 28.93
CA VAL A 162 -6.99 -7.06 27.66
C VAL A 162 -7.03 -6.08 26.47
N LEU A 163 -8.04 -5.21 26.41
CA LEU A 163 -8.16 -4.21 25.34
C LEU A 163 -7.05 -3.14 25.41
N LYS A 164 -6.60 -2.77 26.61
CA LYS A 164 -5.49 -1.83 26.78
C LYS A 164 -4.15 -2.43 26.33
N GLU A 165 -3.94 -3.72 26.58
CA GLU A 165 -2.73 -4.43 26.16
C GLU A 165 -2.68 -4.59 24.63
N ARG A 166 -3.82 -4.82 23.98
CA ARG A 166 -3.93 -4.84 22.50
C ARG A 166 -3.38 -3.58 21.83
N GLY A 167 -3.63 -2.39 22.39
CA GLY A 167 -3.21 -1.12 21.78
C GLY A 167 -1.71 -0.82 21.89
N ARG A 168 -0.93 -1.69 22.54
CA ARG A 168 0.52 -1.56 22.72
C ARG A 168 1.35 -2.45 21.79
N GLU A 169 0.70 -3.36 21.08
CA GLU A 169 1.30 -4.23 20.05
C GLU A 169 1.23 -3.58 18.66
#